data_AF-A0A353JYZ7-F1
#
_entry.id   AF-A0A353JYZ7-F1
#
_cell.length_a   1.000
_cell.length_b   1.000
_cell.length_c   1.000
_cell.angle_alpha   90.00
_cell.angle_beta   90.00
_cell.angle_gamma   90.00
#
_symmetry.space_group_name_H-M   'P 1'
#
loop_
_entity.id
_entity.type
_entity.pdbx_description
1 polymer ?
#
loop_
_entity_poly.entity_id
_entity_poly.type
_entity_poly.pdbx_seq_one_letter_code
_entity_poly.pdbx_strand_id
1 'polypeptide(L)'
;MKGRIIKYFTEKGYGFIKDENGDDRFFHISNVKTMDPISVGSLAEFIPDNNTKGLIAVDIKIIEEKMPKFIVLGDVRIKLSNIKNYGLDHITVEKTYTKKTPLTKSEKATQRAIAIPLGIIGVIGATITYGDPLLTMSAVANGCSDTHVEEKKENITYKVLYITTYQGDNYRFSQEDADFDVDDKLAEIDKYFCK
;
A
#
# COMPACT_ATOMS: atom_id res chain seq x y z
N MET A 1 -12.51 26.30 31.18
CA MET A 1 -11.07 26.66 31.06
C MET A 1 -10.31 25.46 30.58
N LYS A 2 -9.17 25.67 29.91
CA LYS A 2 -8.27 24.59 29.50
C LYS A 2 -7.00 24.62 30.34
N GLY A 3 -6.37 23.47 30.46
CA GLY A 3 -5.10 23.35 31.14
C GLY A 3 -4.46 22.00 30.88
N ARG A 4 -3.23 21.84 31.37
CA ARG A 4 -2.43 20.65 31.16
C ARG A 4 -2.17 19.94 32.48
N ILE A 5 -2.34 18.63 32.50
CA ILE A 5 -2.11 17.82 33.70
C ILE A 5 -0.61 17.75 33.96
N ILE A 6 -0.13 18.37 35.04
CA ILE A 6 1.29 18.38 35.40
C ILE A 6 1.67 17.15 36.23
N LYS A 7 0.73 16.64 37.04
CA LYS A 7 0.97 15.52 37.93
C LYS A 7 -0.34 14.81 38.24
N TYR A 8 -0.30 13.49 38.23
CA TYR A 8 -1.43 12.66 38.59
C TYR A 8 -0.95 11.44 39.38
N PHE A 9 -1.58 11.19 40.53
CA PHE A 9 -1.31 10.05 41.38
C PHE A 9 -2.49 9.08 41.29
N THR A 10 -2.34 8.06 40.44
CA THR A 10 -3.34 7.00 40.25
C THR A 10 -3.69 6.27 41.54
N GLU A 11 -2.70 5.99 42.39
CA GLU A 11 -2.91 5.26 43.66
C GLU A 11 -3.80 6.02 44.66
N LYS A 12 -3.68 7.35 44.68
CA LYS A 12 -4.41 8.20 45.63
C LYS A 12 -5.62 8.90 45.01
N GLY A 13 -5.78 8.85 43.69
CA GLY A 13 -6.92 9.43 42.97
C GLY A 13 -6.93 10.96 42.91
N TYR A 14 -5.78 11.64 42.96
CA TYR A 14 -5.71 13.10 42.84
C TYR A 14 -4.57 13.57 41.94
N GLY A 15 -4.66 14.82 41.48
CA GLY A 15 -3.64 15.44 40.64
C GLY A 15 -3.71 16.96 40.62
N PHE A 16 -2.88 17.55 39.75
CA PHE A 16 -2.78 18.98 39.52
C PHE A 16 -2.85 19.29 38.02
N ILE A 17 -3.62 20.32 37.68
CA ILE A 17 -3.75 20.86 36.33
C ILE A 17 -3.19 22.28 36.35
N LYS A 18 -2.26 22.56 35.44
CA LYS A 18 -1.78 23.91 35.20
C LYS A 18 -2.66 24.57 34.16
N ASP A 19 -3.30 25.68 34.51
CA ASP A 19 -4.16 26.41 33.60
C ASP A 19 -3.36 27.32 32.63
N GLU A 20 -4.08 27.96 31.70
CA GLU A 20 -3.49 28.93 30.76
C GLU A 20 -2.97 30.20 31.44
N ASN A 21 -3.45 30.52 32.66
CA ASN A 21 -2.97 31.65 33.45
C ASN A 21 -1.68 31.32 34.22
N GLY A 22 -1.29 30.04 34.26
CA GLY A 22 -0.11 29.56 34.96
C GLY A 22 -0.35 29.13 36.40
N ASP A 23 -1.60 29.11 36.85
CA ASP A 23 -1.99 28.66 38.19
C ASP A 23 -2.17 27.13 38.23
N ASP A 24 -1.69 26.53 39.32
CA ASP A 24 -1.86 25.11 39.59
C ASP A 24 -3.17 24.86 40.35
N ARG A 25 -4.08 24.11 39.73
CA ARG A 25 -5.39 23.76 40.28
C ARG A 25 -5.42 22.30 40.70
N PHE A 26 -5.87 22.05 41.92
CA PHE A 26 -6.02 20.72 42.46
C PHE A 26 -7.27 20.02 41.91
N PHE A 27 -7.17 18.72 41.62
CA PHE A 27 -8.34 17.92 41.29
C PHE A 27 -8.33 16.53 41.91
N HIS A 28 -9.52 15.97 42.08
CA HIS A 28 -9.77 14.60 42.51
C HIS A 28 -10.45 13.80 41.40
N ILE A 29 -10.19 12.49 41.32
CA ILE A 29 -10.77 11.59 40.32
C ILE A 29 -12.30 11.60 40.33
N SER A 30 -12.91 11.86 41.50
CA SER A 30 -14.38 11.98 41.63
C SER A 30 -14.98 13.12 40.80
N ASN A 31 -14.19 14.15 40.45
CA ASN A 31 -14.63 15.27 39.64
C ASN A 31 -14.39 15.06 38.13
N VAL A 32 -13.81 13.91 37.75
CA VAL A 32 -13.49 13.57 36.36
C VAL A 32 -14.69 12.83 35.76
N LYS A 33 -15.25 13.37 34.67
CA LYS A 33 -16.41 12.79 33.99
C LYS A 33 -16.04 11.71 32.99
N THR A 34 -14.81 11.72 32.48
CA THR A 34 -14.30 10.76 31.50
C THR A 34 -13.83 9.47 32.19
N MET A 35 -14.19 8.32 31.62
CA MET A 35 -13.68 7.00 32.06
C MET A 35 -12.26 6.70 31.55
N ASP A 36 -11.72 7.57 30.70
CA ASP A 36 -10.42 7.38 30.08
C ASP A 36 -9.26 7.53 31.08
N PRO A 37 -8.16 6.76 30.91
CA PRO A 37 -7.02 6.84 31.79
C PRO A 37 -6.33 8.21 31.72
N ILE A 38 -6.26 8.88 32.86
CA ILE A 38 -5.61 10.18 32.98
C ILE A 38 -4.08 10.00 32.83
N SER A 39 -3.53 10.62 31.80
CA SER A 39 -2.09 10.67 31.54
C SER A 39 -1.51 12.05 31.82
N VAL A 40 -0.31 12.08 32.41
CA VAL A 40 0.44 13.31 32.64
C VAL A 40 0.80 13.94 31.29
N GLY A 41 0.62 15.25 31.18
CA GLY A 41 0.86 16.00 29.95
C GLY A 41 -0.33 16.11 29.01
N SER A 42 -1.45 15.43 29.30
CA SER A 42 -2.68 15.55 28.53
C SER A 42 -3.40 16.87 28.81
N LEU A 43 -4.09 17.36 27.78
CA LEU A 43 -4.89 18.58 27.85
C LEU A 43 -6.26 18.22 28.45
N ALA A 44 -6.75 19.05 29.35
CA ALA A 44 -8.03 18.85 30.00
C ALA A 44 -8.84 20.14 29.99
N GLU A 45 -10.13 19.99 29.77
CA GLU A 45 -11.11 21.05 29.95
C GLU A 45 -11.81 20.87 31.29
N PHE A 46 -11.89 21.94 32.07
CA PHE A 46 -12.44 21.91 33.41
C PHE A 46 -13.08 23.26 33.76
N ILE A 47 -13.87 23.25 34.83
CA ILE A 47 -14.46 24.44 35.42
C ILE A 47 -13.57 24.86 36.60
N PRO A 48 -12.98 26.07 36.58
CA PRO A 48 -12.21 26.58 37.71
C PRO A 48 -13.15 26.81 38.90
N ASP A 49 -12.75 26.38 40.07
CA ASP A 49 -13.48 26.65 41.31
C ASP A 49 -12.47 26.89 42.45
N ASN A 50 -12.92 27.36 43.61
CA ASN A 50 -12.08 27.59 44.78
C ASN A 50 -12.71 27.01 46.05
N ASN A 51 -11.86 26.58 46.97
CA ASN A 51 -12.30 26.12 48.28
C ASN A 51 -11.33 26.67 49.34
N THR A 52 -11.65 26.48 50.61
CA THR A 52 -10.81 26.80 51.79
C THR A 52 -9.36 26.30 51.69
N LYS A 53 -9.10 25.27 50.88
CA LYS A 53 -7.78 24.66 50.66
C LYS A 53 -7.01 25.22 49.45
N GLY A 54 -7.64 26.03 48.60
CA GLY A 54 -7.02 26.60 47.40
C GLY A 54 -7.85 26.45 46.13
N LEU A 55 -7.18 26.65 44.99
CA LEU A 55 -7.78 26.56 43.66
C LEU A 55 -8.04 25.10 43.27
N ILE A 56 -9.26 24.81 42.83
CA ILE A 56 -9.69 23.48 42.42
C ILE A 56 -10.21 23.48 40.98
N ALA A 57 -10.30 22.29 40.40
CA ALA A 57 -10.93 22.04 39.11
C ALA A 57 -12.07 21.03 39.26
N VAL A 58 -13.24 21.37 38.74
CA VAL A 58 -14.47 20.57 38.73
C VAL A 58 -14.84 20.23 37.29
N ASP A 59 -15.60 19.15 37.07
CA ASP A 59 -16.11 18.76 35.76
C ASP A 59 -15.01 18.59 34.72
N ILE A 60 -14.01 17.77 35.08
CA ILE A 60 -12.83 17.56 34.25
C ILE A 60 -13.16 16.60 33.12
N LYS A 61 -12.89 17.06 31.91
CA LYS A 61 -12.95 16.28 30.67
C LYS A 61 -11.56 16.25 30.05
N ILE A 62 -11.02 15.06 29.86
CA ILE A 62 -9.73 14.90 29.20
C ILE A 62 -9.94 15.14 27.70
N ILE A 63 -9.26 16.16 27.18
CA ILE A 63 -9.12 16.36 25.75
C ILE A 63 -7.84 15.64 25.37
N GLU A 64 -7.94 14.35 25.08
CA GLU A 64 -6.82 13.67 24.45
C GLU A 64 -6.51 14.38 23.14
N GLU A 65 -5.35 15.03 23.05
CA GLU A 65 -4.75 15.34 21.77
C GLU A 65 -4.42 14.00 21.13
N LYS A 66 -5.40 13.43 20.41
CA LYS A 66 -5.19 12.27 19.57
C LYS A 66 -4.15 12.68 18.54
N MET A 67 -2.87 12.48 18.86
CA MET A 67 -1.81 12.64 17.91
C MET A 67 -2.20 11.77 16.72
N PRO A 68 -2.37 12.36 15.52
CA PRO A 68 -2.78 11.58 14.38
C PRO A 68 -1.72 10.50 14.18
N LYS A 69 -2.13 9.25 14.35
CA LYS A 69 -1.25 8.12 14.07
C LYS A 69 -1.24 7.92 12.57
N PHE A 70 -0.04 7.75 12.04
CA PHE A 70 0.16 7.52 10.62
C PHE A 70 0.79 6.15 10.43
N ILE A 71 0.42 5.50 9.34
CA ILE A 71 1.12 4.33 8.82
C ILE A 71 1.90 4.74 7.58
N VAL A 72 3.09 4.19 7.42
CA VAL A 72 3.95 4.37 6.25
C VAL A 72 3.96 3.06 5.47
N LEU A 73 3.60 3.13 4.20
CA LEU A 73 3.50 2.03 3.25
C LEU A 73 4.30 2.42 2.01
N GLY A 74 5.57 1.99 1.96
CA GLY A 74 6.54 2.45 0.95
C GLY A 74 6.66 3.97 1.01
N ASP A 75 6.36 4.63 -0.10
CA ASP A 75 6.39 6.10 -0.23
C ASP A 75 5.12 6.80 0.28
N VAL A 76 4.09 6.05 0.68
CA VAL A 76 2.79 6.59 1.03
C VAL A 76 2.62 6.65 2.54
N ARG A 77 2.25 7.82 3.07
CA ARG A 77 1.92 8.02 4.49
C ARG A 77 0.43 8.31 4.67
N ILE A 78 -0.28 7.41 5.32
CA ILE A 78 -1.74 7.51 5.52
C ILE A 78 -2.05 7.70 7.01
N LYS A 79 -3.00 8.59 7.34
CA LYS A 79 -3.55 8.71 8.70
C LYS A 79 -4.43 7.50 8.99
N LEU A 80 -4.21 6.81 10.11
CA LEU A 80 -5.00 5.65 10.51
C LEU A 80 -6.49 6.01 10.71
N SER A 81 -6.78 7.21 11.21
CA SER A 81 -8.17 7.71 11.35
C SER A 81 -8.89 7.95 10.02
N ASN A 82 -8.14 8.04 8.91
CA ASN A 82 -8.68 8.30 7.58
C ASN A 82 -8.92 6.99 6.79
N ILE A 83 -8.51 5.85 7.33
CA ILE A 83 -8.74 4.54 6.70
C ILE A 83 -10.21 4.16 6.93
N LYS A 84 -10.92 3.90 5.84
CA LYS A 84 -12.32 3.48 5.83
C LYS A 84 -12.44 1.96 5.82
N ASN A 85 -11.68 1.31 4.95
CA ASN A 85 -11.66 -0.15 4.82
C ASN A 85 -10.27 -0.58 4.33
N TYR A 86 -9.78 -1.69 4.84
CA TYR A 86 -8.49 -2.28 4.50
C TYR A 86 -8.62 -3.81 4.47
N GLY A 87 -7.74 -4.47 3.72
CA GLY A 87 -7.71 -5.92 3.72
C GLY A 87 -6.71 -6.48 2.71
N LEU A 88 -6.62 -7.81 2.71
CA LEU A 88 -5.85 -8.54 1.71
C LEU A 88 -6.76 -8.97 0.57
N ASP A 89 -6.29 -8.74 -0.64
CA ASP A 89 -6.82 -9.28 -1.88
C ASP A 89 -5.77 -10.21 -2.51
N HIS A 90 -6.18 -11.10 -3.40
CA HIS A 90 -5.29 -11.99 -4.13
C HIS A 90 -5.52 -11.78 -5.62
N ILE A 91 -4.50 -11.29 -6.32
CA ILE A 91 -4.57 -11.11 -7.77
C ILE A 91 -3.79 -12.25 -8.42
N THR A 92 -4.48 -13.02 -9.26
CA THR A 92 -3.85 -14.02 -10.14
C THR A 92 -3.54 -13.35 -11.46
N VAL A 93 -2.25 -13.23 -11.80
CA VAL A 93 -1.80 -12.65 -13.06
C VAL A 93 -1.24 -13.78 -13.93
N GLU A 94 -1.71 -13.88 -15.18
CA GLU A 94 -1.14 -14.79 -16.17
C GLU A 94 0.15 -14.16 -16.71
N LYS A 95 1.34 -14.68 -16.33
CA LYS A 95 2.62 -14.22 -16.91
C LYS A 95 2.99 -15.14 -18.08
N THR A 96 3.27 -14.55 -19.25
CA THR A 96 3.79 -15.25 -20.44
C THR A 96 5.31 -15.07 -20.51
N TYR A 97 6.07 -16.16 -20.48
CA TYR A 97 7.52 -16.12 -20.65
C TYR A 97 7.90 -16.60 -22.05
N THR A 98 8.66 -15.79 -22.79
CA THR A 98 9.25 -16.18 -24.09
C THR A 98 10.68 -16.67 -23.86
N LYS A 99 10.90 -18.00 -23.86
CA LYS A 99 12.27 -18.55 -23.83
C LYS A 99 12.81 -18.60 -25.26
N LYS A 100 13.88 -17.86 -25.55
CA LYS A 100 14.62 -18.00 -26.81
C LYS A 100 15.73 -19.04 -26.62
N THR A 101 15.63 -20.19 -27.29
CA THR A 101 16.71 -21.20 -27.35
C THR A 101 17.41 -21.15 -28.71
N PRO A 102 18.76 -21.10 -28.76
CA PRO A 102 19.51 -21.15 -30.02
C PRO A 102 19.52 -22.57 -30.61
N LEU A 103 19.26 -22.69 -31.92
CA LEU A 103 19.26 -23.96 -32.66
C LEU A 103 20.60 -24.71 -32.58
N THR A 104 20.51 -26.03 -32.49
CA THR A 104 21.69 -26.91 -32.38
C THR A 104 22.35 -27.16 -33.73
N LYS A 105 23.67 -27.41 -33.74
CA LYS A 105 24.51 -27.48 -34.96
C LYS A 105 24.00 -28.49 -36.02
N SER A 106 23.23 -29.51 -35.64
CA SER A 106 22.67 -30.51 -36.56
C SER A 106 21.53 -29.99 -37.43
N GLU A 107 20.77 -28.98 -36.99
CA GLU A 107 19.61 -28.44 -37.71
C GLU A 107 20.01 -27.37 -38.75
N LYS A 108 21.17 -26.72 -38.56
CA LYS A 108 21.75 -25.78 -39.53
C LYS A 108 22.24 -26.43 -40.82
N ALA A 109 22.52 -27.74 -40.82
CA ALA A 109 23.07 -28.45 -41.97
C ALA A 109 21.99 -28.78 -43.02
N THR A 110 20.78 -29.13 -42.58
CA THR A 110 19.64 -29.45 -43.47
C THR A 110 19.10 -28.22 -44.20
N GLN A 111 19.10 -27.06 -43.56
CA GLN A 111 18.64 -25.81 -44.18
C GLN A 111 19.59 -25.28 -45.27
N ARG A 112 20.91 -25.51 -45.14
CA ARG A 112 21.89 -25.11 -46.17
C ARG A 112 21.81 -25.96 -47.44
N ALA A 113 21.35 -27.20 -47.35
CA ALA A 113 21.28 -28.11 -48.50
C ALA A 113 20.15 -27.80 -49.50
N ILE A 114 19.16 -26.98 -49.12
CA ILE A 114 17.98 -26.67 -49.95
C ILE A 114 18.23 -25.48 -50.90
N ALA A 115 19.35 -24.76 -50.77
CA ALA A 115 19.75 -23.72 -51.71
C ALA A 115 20.34 -24.34 -52.99
N ILE A 116 19.47 -24.72 -53.92
CA ILE A 116 19.87 -25.17 -55.26
C ILE A 116 20.44 -23.96 -56.04
N PRO A 117 21.64 -24.06 -56.63
CA PRO A 117 22.23 -23.00 -57.44
C PRO A 117 21.80 -23.19 -58.89
N LEU A 118 20.70 -22.58 -59.35
CA LEU A 118 20.44 -22.39 -60.78
C LEU A 118 19.40 -21.29 -60.99
N GLY A 119 19.77 -20.27 -61.77
CA GLY A 119 18.99 -19.07 -62.06
C GLY A 119 17.67 -19.34 -62.78
N ILE A 120 16.63 -19.62 -62.00
CA ILE A 120 15.23 -19.65 -62.44
C ILE A 120 14.43 -18.84 -61.43
N ILE A 121 13.86 -17.71 -61.88
CA ILE A 121 12.82 -16.99 -61.15
C ILE A 121 11.56 -17.85 -61.20
N GLY A 122 11.09 -18.32 -60.05
CA GLY A 122 9.84 -19.05 -59.95
C GLY A 122 9.53 -19.43 -58.50
N VAL A 123 8.76 -18.60 -57.81
CA VAL A 123 8.01 -19.04 -56.63
C VAL A 123 6.77 -19.76 -57.13
N ILE A 124 6.55 -21.00 -56.70
CA ILE A 124 5.18 -21.48 -56.50
C ILE A 124 5.08 -22.15 -55.14
N GLY A 125 4.57 -21.35 -54.21
CA GLY A 125 3.99 -21.76 -52.93
C GLY A 125 2.78 -20.91 -52.58
N ALA A 126 2.07 -20.38 -53.58
CA ALA A 126 0.67 -19.99 -53.50
C ALA A 126 0.17 -19.86 -54.94
N THR A 127 -0.83 -20.64 -55.30
CA THR A 127 -1.61 -20.44 -56.53
C THR A 127 -2.15 -19.01 -56.53
N ILE A 128 -1.81 -18.23 -57.56
CA ILE A 128 -2.55 -17.01 -57.89
C ILE A 128 -2.97 -17.14 -59.35
N THR A 129 -4.28 -17.25 -59.53
CA THR A 129 -4.99 -17.00 -60.79
C THR A 129 -4.70 -15.59 -61.28
N TYR A 130 -4.44 -15.47 -62.59
CA TYR A 130 -4.09 -14.22 -63.26
C TYR A 130 -5.16 -13.12 -63.09
N GLY A 131 -4.70 -11.92 -62.72
CA GLY A 131 -5.47 -10.68 -62.89
C GLY A 131 -5.28 -9.71 -61.73
N ASP A 132 -4.17 -8.96 -61.71
CA ASP A 132 -4.13 -7.51 -61.48
C ASP A 132 -2.72 -7.03 -61.07
N PRO A 133 -2.16 -5.99 -61.72
CA PRO A 133 -0.85 -5.46 -61.40
C PRO A 133 -0.98 -4.16 -60.59
N LEU A 134 -1.22 -4.22 -59.28
CA LEU A 134 -0.98 -3.06 -58.41
C LEU A 134 -1.01 -3.42 -56.91
N LEU A 135 0.00 -2.94 -56.17
CA LEU A 135 0.09 -2.85 -54.69
C LEU A 135 0.31 -4.19 -53.97
N THR A 136 1.31 -4.40 -53.11
CA THR A 136 2.25 -3.51 -52.43
C THR A 136 3.38 -4.38 -51.89
N MET A 137 4.59 -3.82 -51.91
CA MET A 137 5.75 -4.39 -51.24
C MET A 137 5.49 -4.52 -49.75
N SER A 138 5.46 -5.76 -49.25
CA SER A 138 5.76 -6.05 -47.85
C SER A 138 6.40 -7.44 -47.74
N ALA A 139 7.50 -7.61 -48.47
CA ALA A 139 8.49 -8.64 -48.18
C ALA A 139 9.77 -7.93 -47.75
N VAL A 140 9.68 -7.19 -46.64
CA VAL A 140 10.87 -6.71 -45.92
C VAL A 140 11.43 -7.91 -45.17
N ALA A 141 12.44 -8.51 -45.79
CA ALA A 141 13.57 -9.18 -45.15
C ALA A 141 13.29 -9.84 -43.78
N ASN A 142 12.69 -11.02 -43.77
CA ASN A 142 12.93 -11.97 -42.69
C ASN A 142 14.36 -12.48 -42.85
N GLY A 143 15.30 -11.80 -42.21
CA GLY A 143 16.61 -12.37 -41.88
C GLY A 143 16.39 -13.66 -41.08
N CYS A 144 17.17 -14.69 -41.40
CA CYS A 144 17.10 -16.00 -40.77
C CYS A 144 17.16 -15.88 -39.23
N SER A 145 16.03 -16.06 -38.55
CA SER A 145 16.00 -16.21 -37.10
C SER A 145 15.80 -17.68 -36.73
N ASP A 146 16.92 -18.31 -36.37
CA ASP A 146 17.08 -19.68 -35.91
C ASP A 146 16.57 -19.87 -34.46
N THR A 147 15.27 -19.65 -34.21
CA THR A 147 14.70 -19.73 -32.85
C THR A 147 13.28 -20.29 -32.83
N HIS A 148 13.09 -21.41 -32.12
CA HIS A 148 11.77 -21.88 -31.66
C HIS A 148 11.36 -21.05 -30.44
N VAL A 149 10.15 -20.48 -30.49
CA VAL A 149 9.52 -19.78 -29.37
C VAL A 149 8.48 -20.72 -28.78
N GLU A 150 8.72 -21.21 -27.57
CA GLU A 150 7.69 -21.90 -26.78
C GLU A 150 7.11 -20.93 -25.76
N GLU A 151 5.79 -20.74 -25.82
CA GLU A 151 5.02 -19.95 -24.88
C GLU A 151 4.54 -20.84 -23.74
N LYS A 152 5.09 -20.66 -22.53
CA LYS A 152 4.52 -21.23 -21.31
C LYS A 152 3.73 -20.17 -20.56
N LYS A 153 2.50 -20.54 -20.19
CA LYS A 153 1.58 -19.74 -19.38
C LYS A 153 1.59 -20.29 -17.97
N GLU A 154 2.04 -19.49 -17.02
CA GLU A 154 1.97 -19.85 -15.60
C GLU A 154 1.16 -18.77 -14.86
N ASN A 155 0.17 -19.23 -14.09
CA ASN A 155 -0.67 -18.39 -13.27
C ASN A 155 0.03 -18.20 -11.93
N ILE A 156 0.46 -16.98 -11.63
CA ILE A 156 1.10 -16.67 -10.35
C ILE A 156 0.13 -15.79 -9.56
N THR A 157 -0.15 -16.22 -8.33
CA THR A 157 -1.04 -15.52 -7.40
C THR A 157 -0.19 -14.69 -6.45
N TYR A 158 -0.45 -13.38 -6.40
CA TYR A 158 0.23 -12.45 -5.49
C TYR A 158 -0.77 -11.85 -4.50
N LYS A 159 -0.32 -11.65 -3.26
CA LYS A 159 -1.08 -10.92 -2.25
C LYS A 159 -1.02 -9.42 -2.53
N VAL A 160 -2.15 -8.75 -2.34
CA VAL A 160 -2.29 -7.31 -2.54
C VAL A 160 -2.98 -6.71 -1.32
N LEU A 161 -2.31 -5.78 -0.63
CA LEU A 161 -2.93 -4.98 0.42
C LEU A 161 -3.74 -3.88 -0.23
N TYR A 162 -5.05 -3.83 0.01
CA TYR A 162 -5.88 -2.71 -0.40
C TYR A 162 -6.26 -1.86 0.81
N ILE A 163 -6.24 -0.54 0.63
CA ILE A 163 -6.66 0.45 1.62
C ILE A 163 -7.52 1.49 0.93
N THR A 164 -8.69 1.75 1.47
CA THR A 164 -9.60 2.79 1.00
C THR A 164 -9.74 3.85 2.08
N THR A 165 -9.67 5.12 1.71
CA THR A 165 -9.80 6.24 2.67
C THR A 165 -11.20 6.85 2.65
N TYR A 166 -11.57 7.56 3.70
CA TYR A 166 -12.81 8.36 3.72
C TYR A 166 -12.80 9.52 2.72
N GLN A 167 -11.61 9.93 2.25
CA GLN A 167 -11.43 10.95 1.23
C GLN A 167 -11.66 10.41 -0.20
N GLY A 168 -11.82 9.08 -0.35
CA GLY A 168 -12.04 8.44 -1.63
C GLY A 168 -10.76 7.93 -2.32
N ASP A 169 -9.61 7.99 -1.64
CA ASP A 169 -8.37 7.45 -2.18
C ASP A 169 -8.34 5.93 -2.02
N ASN A 170 -7.94 5.23 -3.08
CA ASN A 170 -7.79 3.78 -3.10
C ASN A 170 -6.33 3.45 -3.33
N TYR A 171 -5.67 2.93 -2.30
CA TYR A 171 -4.31 2.44 -2.36
C TYR A 171 -4.31 0.92 -2.54
N ARG A 172 -3.49 0.42 -3.45
CA ARG A 172 -3.25 -1.01 -3.67
C ARG A 172 -1.76 -1.25 -3.70
N PHE A 173 -1.26 -2.11 -2.83
CA PHE A 173 0.15 -2.46 -2.73
C PHE A 173 0.30 -3.95 -3.01
N SER A 174 0.86 -4.27 -4.16
CA SER A 174 1.24 -5.62 -4.58
C SER A 174 2.51 -6.06 -3.86
N GLN A 175 2.60 -7.35 -3.51
CA GLN A 175 3.81 -7.92 -2.90
C GLN A 175 5.07 -7.81 -3.80
N GLU A 176 4.90 -7.66 -5.11
CA GLU A 176 6.02 -7.51 -6.05
C GLU A 176 6.60 -6.08 -6.09
N ASP A 177 5.76 -5.07 -5.92
CA ASP A 177 6.15 -3.65 -6.05
C ASP A 177 6.37 -2.97 -4.68
N ALA A 178 6.00 -3.64 -3.59
CA ALA A 178 6.16 -3.13 -2.24
C ALA A 178 7.51 -3.58 -1.64
N ASP A 179 8.32 -2.61 -1.21
CA ASP A 179 9.56 -2.86 -0.43
C ASP A 179 9.28 -3.36 1.01
N PHE A 180 8.03 -3.66 1.36
CA PHE A 180 7.61 -4.03 2.70
C PHE A 180 6.75 -5.30 2.70
N ASP A 181 6.82 -6.04 3.81
CA ASP A 181 5.95 -7.20 4.02
C ASP A 181 4.50 -6.73 4.25
N VAL A 182 3.61 -7.19 3.39
CA VAL A 182 2.18 -6.90 3.40
C VAL A 182 1.51 -7.46 4.66
N ASP A 183 1.92 -8.64 5.13
CA ASP A 183 1.31 -9.30 6.29
C ASP A 183 1.65 -8.56 7.60
N ASP A 184 2.89 -8.08 7.75
CA ASP A 184 3.33 -7.28 8.91
C ASP A 184 2.59 -5.94 8.99
N LYS A 185 2.41 -5.27 7.85
CA LYS A 185 1.68 -4.00 7.79
C LYS A 185 0.20 -4.17 8.09
N LEU A 186 -0.40 -5.27 7.69
CA LEU A 186 -1.78 -5.59 8.08
C LEU A 186 -1.89 -5.74 9.60
N ALA A 187 -0.98 -6.49 10.23
CA ALA A 187 -0.99 -6.67 11.69
C ALA A 187 -0.82 -5.35 12.46
N GLU A 188 -0.02 -4.41 11.94
CA GLU A 188 0.13 -3.07 12.49
C GLU A 188 -1.20 -2.28 12.46
N ILE A 189 -1.95 -2.38 11.34
CA ILE A 189 -3.27 -1.77 11.19
C ILE A 189 -4.28 -2.42 12.14
N ASP A 190 -4.32 -3.76 12.21
CA ASP A 190 -5.24 -4.50 13.07
C ASP A 190 -5.06 -4.16 14.55
N LYS A 191 -3.82 -4.02 15.01
CA LYS A 191 -3.53 -3.60 16.40
C LYS A 191 -4.12 -2.23 16.75
N TYR A 192 -4.31 -1.35 15.76
CA TYR A 192 -4.92 -0.05 15.97
C TYR A 192 -6.45 -0.12 16.06
N PHE A 193 -7.09 -0.94 15.22
CA PHE A 193 -8.55 -1.05 15.16
C PHE A 193 -9.13 -2.05 16.18
N CYS A 194 -8.38 -3.05 16.63
CA CYS A 194 -8.82 -4.04 17.63
C CYS A 194 -8.67 -3.56 19.10
N LYS A 195 -8.82 -2.25 19.37
CA LYS A 195 -8.66 -1.68 20.71
C LYS A 195 -9.97 -1.54 21.48
#